data_AF-A0A3S1TSV7-F1
#
_entry.id   AF-A0A3S1TSV7-F1
#
_cell.length_a   1.000
_cell.length_b   1.000
_cell.length_c   1.000
_cell.angle_alpha   90.00
_cell.angle_beta   90.00
_cell.angle_gamma   90.00
#
_symmetry.space_group_name_H-M   'P 1'
#
loop_
_entity.id
_entity.type
_entity.pdbx_description
1 polymer ?
#
loop_
_entity_poly.entity_id
_entity_poly.type
_entity_poly.pdbx_seq_one_letter_code
_entity_poly.pdbx_strand_id
1 'polypeptide(L)'
;AYQHFRQAQIRAVENGLPLLRAANNGISAIVDSRGRIIDALAVNARGAIDAHVPVSGRALLSPEQRHFNGLLIMLLFALMAFTLNVRQRLRVN
;
A
#
# COMPACT_ATOMS: atom_id res chain seq x y z
N ALA A 1 12.76 8.24 -7.30
CA ALA A 1 12.22 8.86 -6.07
C ALA A 1 10.69 8.85 -6.02
N TYR A 2 9.99 9.30 -7.06
CA TYR A 2 8.52 9.44 -7.06
C TYR A 2 7.77 8.11 -6.91
N GLN A 3 8.16 7.06 -7.65
CA GLN A 3 7.51 5.73 -7.55
C GLN A 3 7.61 5.15 -6.13
N HIS A 4 8.81 5.18 -5.53
CA HIS A 4 9.01 4.74 -4.15
C HIS A 4 8.21 5.58 -3.14
N PHE A 5 8.07 6.88 -3.38
CA PHE A 5 7.25 7.74 -2.53
C PHE A 5 5.76 7.38 -2.62
N ARG A 6 5.25 7.17 -3.84
CA ARG A 6 3.85 6.74 -4.07
C ARG A 6 3.57 5.38 -3.42
N GLN A 7 4.51 4.43 -3.52
CA GLN A 7 4.39 3.14 -2.83
C GLN A 7 4.31 3.31 -1.31
N ALA A 8 5.12 4.20 -0.73
CA ALA A 8 5.07 4.47 0.71
C ALA A 8 3.75 5.16 1.12
N GLN A 9 3.24 6.10 0.32
CA GLN A 9 1.94 6.76 0.55
C GLN A 9 0.80 5.74 0.59
N ILE A 10 0.80 4.75 -0.30
CA ILE A 10 -0.21 3.67 -0.29
C ILE A 10 -0.14 2.89 1.04
N ARG A 11 1.06 2.60 1.56
CA ARG A 11 1.21 1.91 2.85
C ARG A 11 0.65 2.70 4.04
N ALA A 12 0.68 4.03 3.99
CA ALA A 12 0.07 4.87 5.03
C ALA A 12 -1.45 4.67 5.09
N VAL A 13 -2.09 4.62 3.92
CA VAL A 13 -3.54 4.36 3.78
C VAL A 13 -3.89 2.93 4.18
N GLU A 14 -3.15 1.94 3.69
CA GLU A 14 -3.40 0.52 3.96
C GLU A 14 -3.31 0.18 5.45
N ASN A 15 -2.40 0.81 6.17
CA ASN A 15 -2.23 0.61 7.61
C ASN A 15 -3.07 1.59 8.44
N GLY A 16 -3.70 2.57 7.82
CA GLY A 16 -4.43 3.63 8.52
C GLY A 16 -3.55 4.41 9.49
N LEU A 17 -2.25 4.50 9.22
CA LEU A 17 -1.25 5.14 10.09
C LEU A 17 -0.52 6.25 9.34
N PRO A 18 -0.17 7.36 10.02
CA PRO A 18 0.64 8.39 9.41
C PRO A 18 2.04 7.83 9.04
N LEU A 19 2.59 8.34 7.94
CA LEU A 19 3.93 8.02 7.46
C LEU A 19 4.84 9.23 7.61
N LEU A 20 5.95 9.04 8.31
CA LEU A 20 7.07 9.98 8.34
C LEU A 20 8.19 9.39 7.50
N ARG A 21 8.53 10.04 6.39
CA ARG A 21 9.57 9.59 5.47
C ARG A 21 10.72 10.60 5.44
N ALA A 22 11.90 10.16 5.85
CA ALA A 22 13.16 10.88 5.67
C ALA A 22 13.99 10.20 4.58
N ALA A 23 14.37 10.94 3.54
CA ALA A 23 15.22 10.48 2.45
C ALA A 23 16.36 11.48 2.23
N ASN A 24 17.59 11.00 2.05
CA ASN A 24 18.77 11.86 1.89
C ASN A 24 18.67 12.78 0.66
N ASN A 25 18.49 12.19 -0.52
CA ASN A 25 18.35 12.93 -1.80
C ASN A 25 16.95 12.77 -2.40
N GLY A 26 16.11 11.91 -1.80
CA GLY A 26 14.76 11.62 -2.29
C GLY A 26 13.71 12.57 -1.71
N ILE A 27 12.44 12.26 -1.97
CA ILE A 27 11.32 12.98 -1.38
C ILE A 27 11.25 12.61 0.11
N SER A 28 11.42 13.61 0.97
CA SER A 28 11.11 13.54 2.41
C SER A 28 9.74 14.15 2.62
N ALA A 29 8.85 13.50 3.37
CA ALA A 29 7.48 13.97 3.52
C ALA A 29 6.79 13.36 4.73
N ILE A 30 5.77 14.07 5.19
CA ILE A 30 4.82 13.64 6.20
C ILE A 30 3.48 13.40 5.51
N VAL A 31 2.92 12.21 5.68
CA VAL A 31 1.66 11.80 5.08
C VAL A 31 0.70 11.35 6.18
N ASP A 32 -0.55 11.79 6.13
CA ASP A 32 -1.57 11.36 7.09
C ASP A 32 -2.06 9.92 6.81
N SER A 33 -2.87 9.38 7.72
CA SER A 33 -3.45 8.03 7.59
C SER A 33 -4.41 7.87 6.40
N ARG A 34 -4.81 8.96 5.74
CA ARG A 34 -5.65 8.98 4.54
C ARG A 34 -4.83 9.18 3.26
N GLY A 35 -3.50 9.21 3.36
CA GLY A 35 -2.62 9.40 2.22
C GLY A 35 -2.46 10.85 1.79
N ARG A 36 -2.98 11.83 2.54
CA ARG A 36 -2.78 13.25 2.25
C ARG A 36 -1.40 13.69 2.70
N ILE A 37 -0.70 14.41 1.83
CA ILE A 37 0.62 14.97 2.13
C ILE A 37 0.40 16.20 3.02
N ILE A 38 0.91 16.16 4.25
CA ILE A 38 0.86 17.29 5.19
C ILE A 38 1.95 18.29 4.83
N ASP A 39 3.18 17.79 4.63
CA ASP A 39 4.33 18.59 4.21
C ASP A 39 5.37 17.70 3.49
N ALA A 40 6.15 18.29 2.59
CA ALA A 40 7.15 17.57 1.79
C ALA A 40 8.30 18.45 1.29
N LEU A 41 9.49 17.86 1.27
CA LEU A 41 10.70 18.36 0.62
C LEU A 41 10.86 17.69 -0.74
N ALA A 42 11.16 18.50 -1.76
CA ALA A 42 11.47 18.02 -3.09
C ALA A 42 12.79 17.23 -3.12
N VAL A 43 13.00 16.50 -4.22
CA VAL A 43 14.25 15.78 -4.48
C VAL A 43 15.43 16.76 -4.46
N ASN A 44 16.54 16.40 -3.81
CA ASN A 44 17.73 17.23 -3.61
C ASN A 44 17.50 18.56 -2.84
N ALA A 45 16.33 18.75 -2.21
CA ALA A 45 16.12 19.91 -1.34
C ALA A 45 16.83 19.73 0.01
N ARG A 46 17.37 20.82 0.55
CA ARG A 46 17.91 20.87 1.92
C ARG A 46 16.92 21.63 2.80
N GLY A 47 16.51 21.01 3.90
CA GLY A 47 15.58 21.62 4.84
C GLY A 47 15.16 20.64 5.93
N ALA A 48 14.31 21.11 6.83
CA ALA A 48 13.67 20.33 7.88
C ALA A 48 12.15 20.50 7.77
N ILE A 49 11.40 19.49 8.22
CA ILE A 49 9.94 19.51 8.28
C ILE A 49 9.55 19.30 9.73
N ASP A 50 8.85 20.28 10.31
CA ASP A 50 8.28 20.20 11.65
C ASP A 50 6.75 20.25 11.55
N ALA A 51 6.07 19.17 11.94
CA ALA A 51 4.62 19.11 11.93
C ALA A 51 4.07 18.32 13.12
N HIS A 52 2.90 18.73 13.61
CA HIS A 52 2.14 17.95 14.58
C HIS A 52 1.30 16.91 13.86
N VAL A 53 1.59 15.63 14.11
CA VAL A 53 0.92 14.51 13.45
C VAL A 53 0.10 13.73 14.47
N PRO A 54 -1.24 13.79 14.43
CA PRO A 54 -2.06 13.02 15.35
C PRO A 54 -1.95 11.53 15.03
N VAL A 55 -1.44 10.74 15.97
CA VAL A 55 -1.36 9.28 15.86
C VAL A 55 -2.71 8.68 16.22
N SER A 56 -3.67 8.81 15.30
CA SER A 56 -5.02 8.27 15.43
C SER A 56 -5.25 7.30 14.27
N GLY A 57 -4.67 6.11 14.42
CA GLY A 57 -4.72 5.09 13.38
C GLY A 57 -4.99 3.73 13.97
N ARG A 58 -6.23 3.27 13.83
CA ARG A 58 -6.54 1.84 13.94
C ARG A 58 -6.44 1.29 12.53
N ALA A 59 -5.56 0.30 12.32
CA ALA A 59 -5.49 -0.38 11.04
C ALA A 59 -6.88 -0.88 10.65
N LEU A 60 -7.30 -0.60 9.42
CA LEU A 60 -8.62 -1.01 8.91
C LEU A 60 -8.81 -2.52 8.98
N LEU A 61 -7.71 -3.27 8.79
CA LEU A 61 -7.66 -4.72 8.87
C LEU A 61 -6.42 -5.15 9.65
N SER A 62 -6.54 -6.22 10.43
CA SER A 62 -5.39 -6.81 11.11
C SER A 62 -4.41 -7.44 10.11
N PRO A 63 -3.12 -7.56 10.45
CA PRO A 63 -2.15 -8.27 9.62
C PRO A 63 -2.60 -9.69 9.24
N GLU A 64 -3.23 -10.42 10.15
CA GLU A 64 -3.73 -11.78 9.92
C GLU A 64 -4.88 -11.81 8.92
N GLN A 65 -5.85 -10.89 9.04
CA GLN A 65 -6.96 -10.77 8.11
C GLN A 65 -6.48 -10.50 6.68
N ARG A 66 -5.44 -9.68 6.51
CA ARG A 66 -4.86 -9.40 5.19
C ARG A 66 -4.24 -10.64 4.54
N HIS A 67 -3.52 -11.46 5.31
CA HIS A 67 -2.95 -12.71 4.80
C HIS A 67 -4.04 -13.70 4.41
N PHE A 68 -5.06 -13.88 5.26
CA PHE A 68 -6.15 -14.79 4.98
C PHE A 68 -6.94 -14.37 3.72
N ASN A 69 -7.28 -13.08 3.61
CA ASN A 69 -7.95 -12.54 2.42
C ASN A 69 -7.13 -12.74 1.15
N GLY A 70 -5.81 -12.52 1.21
CA GLY A 70 -4.91 -12.74 0.08
C GLY A 70 -4.89 -14.20 -0.39
N LEU A 71 -4.80 -15.15 0.55
CA LEU A 71 -4.86 -16.58 0.25
C LEU A 71 -6.20 -16.97 -0.37
N LEU A 72 -7.31 -16.45 0.17
CA LEU A 72 -8.65 -16.75 -0.33
C LEU A 72 -8.83 -16.23 -1.77
N ILE A 73 -8.35 -15.03 -2.07
CA ILE A 73 -8.36 -14.47 -3.44
C ILE A 73 -7.52 -15.33 -4.39
N MET A 74 -6.30 -15.74 -3.98
CA MET A 74 -5.47 -16.62 -4.83
C MET A 74 -6.15 -17.97 -5.09
N LEU A 75 -6.79 -18.55 -4.09
CA LEU A 75 -7.52 -19.81 -4.23
C LEU A 75 -8.71 -19.68 -5.18
N LEU A 76 -9.45 -18.56 -5.11
CA LEU A 76 -10.54 -18.26 -6.06
C LEU A 76 -10.03 -18.15 -7.51
N PHE A 77 -8.91 -17.45 -7.73
CA PHE A 77 -8.31 -17.37 -9.07
C PHE A 77 -7.82 -18.73 -9.57
N ALA A 78 -7.20 -19.54 -8.70
CA ALA A 78 -6.75 -20.88 -9.04
C ALA A 78 -7.93 -21.79 -9.42
N LEU A 79 -9.01 -21.75 -8.65
CA LEU A 79 -10.21 -22.55 -8.92
C LEU A 79 -10.91 -22.09 -10.20
N MET A 80 -10.99 -20.78 -10.44
CA MET A 80 -11.51 -20.23 -11.69
C MET A 80 -10.68 -20.69 -12.90
N ALA A 81 -9.35 -20.59 -12.83
CA ALA A 81 -8.46 -21.08 -13.89
C ALA A 81 -8.62 -22.59 -14.12
N PHE A 82 -8.74 -23.37 -13.05
CA PHE A 82 -8.95 -24.82 -13.13
C PHE A 82 -10.28 -25.17 -13.82
N THR A 83 -11.39 -24.54 -13.42
CA THR A 83 -12.70 -24.78 -14.04
C THR A 83 -12.71 -24.40 -15.52
N LEU A 84 -12.07 -23.29 -15.90
CA LEU A 84 -11.94 -22.87 -17.30
C LEU A 84 -11.11 -23.88 -18.11
N ASN A 85 -10.02 -24.40 -17.54
CA ASN A 85 -9.18 -25.40 -18.20
C ASN A 85 -9.94 -26.70 -18.47
N VAL A 86 -10.69 -27.19 -17.47
CA VAL A 86 -11.51 -28.41 -17.59
C VAL A 86 -12.63 -28.21 -18.63
N ARG A 87 -13.31 -27.07 -18.61
CA ARG A 87 -14.37 -26.75 -19.59
C ARG A 87 -13.83 -26.66 -21.02
N GLN A 88 -12.64 -26.08 -21.20
CA GLN A 88 -11.99 -26.02 -22.52
C GLN A 88 -11.65 -27.42 -23.04
N ARG A 89 -11.10 -28.30 -22.19
CA ARG A 89 -10.77 -29.69 -22.60
C ARG A 89 -12.01 -30.49 -23.01
N LEU A 90 -13.13 -30.34 -22.29
CA LEU A 90 -14.38 -31.02 -22.60
C LEU A 90 -15.10 -30.50 -23.86
N ARG A 91 -14.75 -29.31 -24.36
CA ARG A 91 -15.35 -28.71 -25.55
C ARG A 91 -14.59 -29.03 -26.85
N VAL A 92 -13.35 -29.49 -26.71
CA VAL A 92 -12.43 -29.82 -27.82
C VAL A 92 -12.49 -31.31 -28.16
N ASN A 93 -12.94 -32.16 -27.22
CA ASN A 93 -13.33 -33.55 -27.46
C ASN A 93 -14.77 -33.64 -27.95
#